data_AF-A0A1J3CQS4-F1
#
_entry.id   AF-A0A1J3CQS4-F1
#
_cell.length_a   1.000
_cell.length_b   1.000
_cell.length_c   1.000
_cell.angle_alpha   90.00
_cell.angle_beta   90.00
_cell.angle_gamma   90.00
#
_symmetry.space_group_name_H-M   'P 1'
#
loop_
_entity.id
_entity.type
_entity.pdbx_description
1 polymer ?
#
loop_
_entity_poly.entity_id
_entity_poly.type
_entity_poly.pdbx_seq_one_letter_code
_entity_poly.pdbx_strand_id
1 'polypeptide(L)'
;LSGVSSVEYQYPWPNMNILMDLIDLPFRHIPEPVFKTAAAWINKAEAQTLVDFISLSFECASRFAGEPEPDDPKSQLGLLAALSMIFRSRPRTLSPVLPFLRPPQYHLEETPELIPFTVWMMAQVAQVDYCSGLQSWASNLLPLVRDNLKDNPHSMDLILQLIENVLSHPRAVDIILEDAEEDEEDERLFPIPSF
;
A
#
# COMPACT_ATOMS: atom_id res chain seq x y z
N LEU A 1 13.48 -20.30 25.37
CA LEU A 1 12.72 -19.53 24.36
C LEU A 1 11.30 -20.07 24.38
N SER A 2 10.51 -19.67 25.37
CA SER A 2 9.13 -20.09 25.60
C SER A 2 8.36 -18.82 25.97
N GLY A 3 7.26 -18.54 25.27
CA GLY A 3 6.37 -17.45 25.63
C GLY A 3 6.16 -16.35 24.58
N VAL A 4 6.23 -16.65 23.28
CA VAL A 4 5.51 -15.80 22.31
C VAL A 4 4.11 -16.40 22.19
N SER A 5 3.16 -15.75 22.85
CA SER A 5 1.74 -16.07 22.78
C SER A 5 1.32 -16.14 21.31
N SER A 6 0.83 -17.30 20.86
CA SER A 6 0.30 -17.52 19.51
C SER A 6 -0.96 -16.69 19.19
N VAL A 7 -1.31 -15.72 20.03
CA VAL A 7 -2.49 -14.84 19.92
C VAL A 7 -2.17 -13.54 19.14
N GLU A 8 -0.91 -13.23 18.89
CA GLU A 8 -0.50 -11.89 18.44
C GLU A 8 -0.46 -11.67 16.92
N TYR A 9 -0.74 -12.69 16.10
CA TYR A 9 -0.55 -12.58 14.65
C TYR A 9 -1.71 -13.19 13.82
N GLN A 10 -2.85 -12.48 13.79
CA GLN A 10 -3.85 -12.64 12.73
C GLN A 10 -3.59 -11.57 11.65
N TYR A 11 -2.62 -11.85 10.78
CA TYR A 11 -2.20 -10.95 9.70
C TYR A 11 -2.83 -11.37 8.36
N PRO A 12 -3.23 -10.40 7.50
CA PRO A 12 -3.85 -9.14 7.89
C PRO A 12 -5.05 -8.76 7.01
N TRP A 13 -5.85 -9.70 6.51
CA TRP A 13 -6.95 -9.32 5.60
C TRP A 13 -8.33 -9.20 6.24
N PRO A 14 -8.77 -10.07 7.17
CA PRO A 14 -10.08 -9.87 7.79
C PRO A 14 -10.08 -8.87 8.97
N ASN A 15 -8.95 -8.72 9.67
CA ASN A 15 -8.89 -8.04 10.99
C ASN A 15 -8.02 -6.77 11.02
N MET A 16 -7.58 -6.29 9.85
CA MET A 16 -6.82 -5.05 9.75
C MET A 16 -7.72 -3.86 10.05
N ASN A 17 -7.78 -3.44 11.31
CA ASN A 17 -8.60 -2.29 11.72
C ASN A 17 -7.78 -1.00 11.86
N ILE A 18 -6.47 -1.10 12.07
CA ILE A 18 -5.59 0.05 12.33
C ILE A 18 -4.39 -0.06 11.39
N LEU A 19 -4.38 0.72 10.32
CA LEU A 19 -3.34 0.75 9.31
C LEU A 19 -1.96 1.06 9.94
N MET A 20 -1.92 2.03 10.85
CA MET A 20 -0.68 2.49 11.52
C MET A 20 0.03 1.38 12.30
N ASP A 21 -0.71 0.45 12.88
CA ASP A 21 -0.11 -0.66 13.63
C ASP A 21 0.61 -1.66 12.72
N LEU A 22 0.22 -1.72 11.44
CA LEU A 22 0.64 -2.75 10.49
C LEU A 22 1.61 -2.23 9.43
N ILE A 23 1.64 -0.93 9.13
CA ILE A 23 2.58 -0.36 8.15
C ILE A 23 4.03 -0.69 8.55
N ASP A 24 4.36 -0.58 9.84
CA ASP A 24 5.72 -0.82 10.32
C ASP A 24 5.96 -2.22 10.86
N LEU A 25 4.93 -3.06 11.03
CA LEU A 25 5.12 -4.41 11.56
C LEU A 25 6.17 -5.22 10.78
N PRO A 26 6.19 -5.22 9.44
CA PRO A 26 7.21 -5.96 8.69
C PRO A 26 8.63 -5.51 9.05
N PHE A 27 8.83 -4.26 9.49
CA PHE A 27 10.14 -3.70 9.84
C PHE A 27 10.48 -3.77 11.32
N ARG A 28 9.52 -3.93 12.23
CA ARG A 28 9.78 -3.99 13.69
C ARG A 28 10.83 -5.04 14.06
N HIS A 29 10.91 -6.11 13.28
CA HIS A 29 11.81 -7.25 13.50
C HIS A 29 12.97 -7.34 12.49
N ILE A 30 13.10 -6.40 11.55
CA ILE A 30 14.18 -6.39 10.56
C ILE A 30 15.26 -5.42 11.03
N PRO A 31 16.48 -5.91 11.34
CA PRO A 31 17.58 -5.02 11.68
C PRO A 31 17.93 -4.09 10.51
N GLU A 32 18.22 -2.83 10.81
CA GLU A 32 18.58 -1.81 9.80
C GLU A 32 19.69 -2.27 8.82
N PRO A 33 20.76 -2.98 9.24
CA PRO A 33 21.76 -3.47 8.29
C PRO A 33 21.19 -4.49 7.27
N VAL A 34 20.21 -5.30 7.69
CA VAL A 34 19.54 -6.27 6.81
C VAL A 34 18.69 -5.52 5.79
N PHE A 35 17.91 -4.54 6.23
CA PHE A 35 17.12 -3.69 5.34
C PHE A 35 18.00 -2.98 4.32
N LYS A 36 19.06 -2.28 4.75
CA LYS A 36 19.97 -1.57 3.83
C LYS A 36 20.61 -2.49 2.80
N THR A 37 20.99 -3.70 3.23
CA THR A 37 21.54 -4.70 2.32
C THR A 37 20.48 -5.11 1.29
N ALA A 38 19.27 -5.49 1.73
CA ALA A 38 18.18 -5.87 0.85
C ALA A 38 17.80 -4.74 -0.13
N ALA A 39 17.69 -3.50 0.34
CA ALA A 39 17.43 -2.33 -0.49
C ALA A 39 18.49 -2.14 -1.58
N ALA A 40 19.77 -2.35 -1.27
CA ALA A 40 20.85 -2.28 -2.26
C ALA A 40 20.74 -3.36 -3.35
N TRP A 41 20.22 -4.55 -3.01
CA TRP A 41 19.94 -5.60 -4.00
C TRP A 41 18.69 -5.27 -4.83
N ILE A 42 17.60 -4.83 -4.19
CA ILE A 42 16.35 -4.44 -4.85
C ILE A 42 16.59 -3.33 -5.88
N ASN A 43 17.42 -2.34 -5.54
CA ASN A 43 17.75 -1.25 -6.46
C ASN A 43 18.56 -1.69 -7.69
N LYS A 44 19.22 -2.85 -7.62
CA LYS A 44 19.94 -3.47 -8.76
C LYS A 44 19.09 -4.46 -9.54
N ALA A 45 17.97 -4.92 -8.98
CA ALA A 45 17.09 -5.87 -9.64
C ALA A 45 16.44 -5.26 -10.89
N GLU A 46 16.09 -6.10 -11.85
CA GLU A 46 15.32 -5.67 -13.01
C GLU A 46 13.92 -5.22 -12.58
N ALA A 47 13.43 -4.11 -13.16
CA ALA A 47 12.13 -3.57 -12.79
C ALA A 47 11.01 -4.59 -13.03
N GLN A 48 11.07 -5.33 -14.15
CA GLN A 48 10.08 -6.35 -14.48
C GLN A 48 10.04 -7.48 -13.44
N THR A 49 11.19 -7.95 -12.95
CA THR A 49 11.24 -8.96 -11.88
C THR A 49 10.52 -8.51 -10.62
N LEU A 50 10.65 -7.23 -10.25
CA LEU A 50 9.95 -6.68 -9.08
C LEU A 50 8.44 -6.59 -9.34
N VAL A 51 8.03 -6.18 -10.53
CA VAL A 51 6.62 -6.12 -10.94
C VAL A 51 6.00 -7.52 -10.93
N ASP A 52 6.66 -8.51 -11.51
CA ASP A 52 6.18 -9.90 -11.54
C ASP A 52 6.01 -10.46 -10.13
N PHE A 53 6.95 -10.16 -9.22
CA PHE A 53 6.87 -10.55 -7.82
C PHE A 53 5.68 -9.89 -7.12
N ILE A 54 5.44 -8.60 -7.34
CA ILE A 54 4.28 -7.89 -6.79
C ILE A 54 2.98 -8.47 -7.36
N SER A 55 2.90 -8.75 -8.66
CA SER A 55 1.73 -9.38 -9.28
C SER A 55 1.40 -10.74 -8.67
N LEU A 56 2.42 -11.58 -8.44
CA LEU A 56 2.25 -12.88 -7.78
C LEU A 56 1.71 -12.71 -6.35
N SER A 57 2.11 -11.64 -5.67
CA SER A 57 1.67 -11.40 -4.29
C SER A 57 0.17 -11.13 -4.15
N PHE A 58 -0.51 -10.64 -5.19
CA PHE A 58 -1.97 -10.51 -5.20
C PHE A 58 -2.66 -11.88 -5.21
N GLU A 59 -2.13 -12.86 -5.93
CA GLU A 59 -2.64 -14.23 -5.90
C GLU A 59 -2.42 -14.87 -4.52
N CYS A 60 -1.29 -14.56 -3.86
CA CYS A 60 -1.09 -14.96 -2.48
C CYS A 60 -2.08 -14.26 -1.54
N ALA A 61 -2.29 -12.96 -1.70
CA ALA A 61 -3.19 -12.17 -0.86
C ALA A 61 -4.64 -12.64 -0.96
N SER A 62 -5.13 -12.98 -2.16
CA SER A 62 -6.48 -13.51 -2.35
C SER A 62 -6.67 -14.86 -1.67
N ARG A 63 -5.66 -15.75 -1.73
CA ARG A 63 -5.66 -17.01 -0.97
C ARG A 63 -5.73 -16.77 0.53
N PHE A 64 -4.99 -15.78 1.04
CA PHE A 64 -4.98 -15.45 2.46
C PHE A 64 -6.29 -14.83 2.96
N ALA A 65 -7.07 -14.20 2.09
CA ALA A 65 -8.36 -13.63 2.45
C ALA A 65 -9.49 -14.68 2.59
N GLY A 66 -9.35 -15.83 1.92
CA GLY A 66 -10.36 -16.89 1.91
C GLY A 66 -10.19 -18.00 2.96
N GLU A 67 -8.98 -18.15 3.53
CA GLU A 67 -8.66 -19.26 4.44
C GLU A 67 -8.81 -18.84 5.91
N PRO A 68 -9.56 -19.62 6.74
CA PRO A 68 -9.77 -19.31 8.15
C PRO A 68 -8.50 -19.45 9.01
N GLU A 69 -7.48 -20.14 8.51
CA GLU A 69 -6.19 -20.27 9.17
C GLU A 69 -5.07 -20.30 8.11
N PRO A 70 -3.99 -19.51 8.27
CA PRO A 70 -2.90 -19.48 7.30
C PRO A 70 -2.13 -20.80 7.32
N ASP A 71 -2.02 -21.48 6.17
CA ASP A 71 -1.24 -22.72 6.01
C ASP A 71 0.22 -22.58 6.49
N ASP A 72 0.81 -21.39 6.31
CA ASP A 72 2.12 -21.01 6.86
C ASP A 72 2.23 -19.50 7.14
N PRO A 73 2.02 -19.05 8.39
CA PRO A 73 2.08 -17.62 8.75
C PRO A 73 3.50 -17.02 8.58
N LYS A 74 4.55 -17.83 8.63
CA LYS A 74 5.93 -17.33 8.45
C LYS A 74 6.19 -16.94 7.01
N SER A 75 5.69 -17.72 6.06
CA SER A 75 5.77 -17.40 4.63
C SER A 75 5.04 -16.10 4.28
N GLN A 76 3.89 -15.84 4.91
CA GLN A 76 3.14 -14.58 4.75
C GLN A 76 3.92 -13.37 5.26
N LEU A 77 4.47 -13.46 6.48
CA LEU A 77 5.30 -12.38 7.03
C LEU A 77 6.55 -12.14 6.17
N GLY A 78 7.15 -13.20 5.63
CA GLY A 78 8.25 -13.10 4.68
C GLY A 78 7.87 -12.34 3.41
N LEU A 79 6.69 -12.64 2.84
CA LEU A 79 6.15 -11.93 1.68
C LEU A 79 5.91 -10.45 1.98
N LEU A 80 5.23 -10.14 3.08
CA LEU A 80 4.96 -8.75 3.48
C LEU A 80 6.25 -7.98 3.76
N ALA A 81 7.23 -8.59 4.44
CA ALA A 81 8.55 -8.02 4.62
C ALA A 81 9.22 -7.71 3.28
N ALA A 82 9.23 -8.66 2.34
CA ALA A 82 9.80 -8.47 1.01
C ALA A 82 9.11 -7.32 0.25
N LEU A 83 7.78 -7.31 0.19
CA LEU A 83 7.01 -6.25 -0.45
C LEU A 83 7.28 -4.88 0.17
N SER A 84 7.29 -4.80 1.49
CA SER A 84 7.57 -3.55 2.19
C SER A 84 8.96 -3.02 1.87
N MET A 85 9.96 -3.91 1.84
CA MET A 85 11.31 -3.54 1.42
C MET A 85 11.35 -3.08 -0.04
N ILE A 86 10.59 -3.71 -0.93
CA ILE A 86 10.49 -3.30 -2.35
C ILE A 86 9.89 -1.90 -2.46
N PHE A 87 8.71 -1.67 -1.87
CA PHE A 87 8.01 -0.40 -1.97
C PHE A 87 8.77 0.76 -1.31
N ARG A 88 9.40 0.53 -0.14
CA ARG A 88 10.21 1.57 0.52
C ARG A 88 11.57 1.81 -0.15
N SER A 89 12.11 0.84 -0.88
CA SER A 89 13.39 1.02 -1.60
C SER A 89 13.20 1.61 -2.99
N ARG A 90 12.10 1.27 -3.67
CA ARG A 90 11.87 1.57 -5.08
C ARG A 90 10.39 1.84 -5.35
N PRO A 91 9.83 2.94 -4.81
CA PRO A 91 8.38 3.23 -4.82
C PRO A 91 7.74 3.25 -6.22
N ARG A 92 8.51 3.64 -7.26
CA ARG A 92 8.07 3.64 -8.66
C ARG A 92 7.65 2.27 -9.21
N THR A 93 7.97 1.17 -8.50
CA THR A 93 7.50 -0.18 -8.84
C THR A 93 6.00 -0.37 -8.66
N LEU A 94 5.31 0.50 -7.90
CA LEU A 94 3.86 0.45 -7.74
C LEU A 94 3.11 0.90 -9.01
N SER A 95 3.60 1.92 -9.71
CA SER A 95 2.97 2.49 -10.91
C SER A 95 2.56 1.44 -11.98
N PRO A 96 3.44 0.53 -12.41
CA PRO A 96 3.07 -0.52 -13.38
C PRO A 96 2.11 -1.59 -12.83
N VAL A 97 1.90 -1.66 -11.51
CA VAL A 97 1.01 -2.62 -10.84
C VAL A 97 -0.41 -2.08 -10.70
N LEU A 98 -0.60 -0.76 -10.60
CA LEU A 98 -1.92 -0.13 -10.44
C LEU A 98 -2.95 -0.55 -11.50
N PRO A 99 -2.61 -0.75 -12.80
CA PRO A 99 -3.56 -1.25 -13.78
C PRO A 99 -4.16 -2.62 -13.44
N PHE A 100 -3.49 -3.45 -12.64
CA PHE A 100 -4.01 -4.76 -12.25
C PHE A 100 -5.19 -4.67 -11.28
N LEU A 101 -5.38 -3.53 -10.60
CA LEU A 101 -6.51 -3.27 -9.70
C LEU A 101 -7.83 -3.00 -10.43
N ARG A 102 -7.77 -2.94 -11.77
CA ARG A 102 -8.89 -2.66 -12.66
C ARG A 102 -9.23 -3.92 -13.48
N PRO A 103 -10.42 -3.99 -14.11
CA PRO A 103 -10.76 -5.10 -14.99
C PRO A 103 -9.68 -5.32 -16.07
N PRO A 104 -9.31 -6.57 -16.38
CA PRO A 104 -9.97 -7.83 -15.98
C PRO A 104 -9.30 -8.61 -14.82
N GLN A 105 -8.28 -8.06 -14.15
CA GLN A 105 -7.44 -8.86 -13.24
C GLN A 105 -7.97 -8.88 -11.79
N TYR A 106 -7.49 -7.97 -10.94
CA TYR A 106 -7.87 -7.84 -9.53
C TYR A 106 -8.84 -6.68 -9.38
N HIS A 107 -9.99 -6.78 -10.04
CA HIS A 107 -11.00 -5.72 -10.03
C HIS A 107 -11.51 -5.47 -8.61
N LEU A 108 -11.04 -4.41 -7.96
CA LEU A 108 -11.29 -4.16 -6.53
C LEU A 108 -12.77 -3.98 -6.16
N GLU A 109 -13.64 -3.63 -7.12
CA GLU A 109 -15.09 -3.59 -6.91
C GLU A 109 -15.68 -4.99 -6.75
N GLU A 110 -15.11 -5.99 -7.43
CA GLU A 110 -15.53 -7.39 -7.38
C GLU A 110 -14.73 -8.21 -6.35
N THR A 111 -13.56 -7.73 -5.93
CA THR A 111 -12.67 -8.36 -4.93
C THR A 111 -12.38 -7.44 -3.73
N PRO A 112 -13.42 -7.04 -2.96
CA PRO A 112 -13.27 -6.11 -1.84
C PRO A 112 -12.32 -6.61 -0.74
N GLU A 113 -12.06 -7.91 -0.66
CA GLU A 113 -11.11 -8.53 0.25
C GLU A 113 -9.64 -8.16 -0.04
N LEU A 114 -9.33 -7.68 -1.25
CA LEU A 114 -7.99 -7.18 -1.62
C LEU A 114 -7.80 -5.69 -1.30
N ILE A 115 -8.86 -4.99 -0.89
CA ILE A 115 -8.78 -3.56 -0.57
C ILE A 115 -7.79 -3.30 0.56
N PRO A 116 -7.83 -3.99 1.72
CA PRO A 116 -6.87 -3.69 2.78
C PRO A 116 -5.42 -3.96 2.34
N PHE A 117 -5.18 -4.93 1.47
CA PHE A 117 -3.85 -5.19 0.90
C PHE A 117 -3.36 -4.06 0.02
N THR A 118 -4.26 -3.57 -0.82
CA THR A 118 -3.99 -2.44 -1.69
C THR A 118 -3.71 -1.17 -0.87
N VAL A 119 -4.52 -0.89 0.15
CA VAL A 119 -4.29 0.21 1.09
C VAL A 119 -2.92 0.10 1.75
N TRP A 120 -2.59 -1.09 2.28
CA TRP A 120 -1.31 -1.33 2.93
C TRP A 120 -0.12 -1.15 1.99
N MET A 121 -0.19 -1.61 0.74
CA MET A 121 0.89 -1.42 -0.25
C MET A 121 1.10 0.06 -0.59
N MET A 122 0.01 0.79 -0.83
CA MET A 122 0.07 2.24 -1.06
C MET A 122 0.65 2.96 0.16
N ALA A 123 0.33 2.49 1.38
CA ALA A 123 0.90 3.02 2.61
C ALA A 123 2.41 2.80 2.70
N GLN A 124 2.92 1.64 2.25
CA GLN A 124 4.38 1.41 2.20
C GLN A 124 5.08 2.41 1.27
N VAL A 125 4.48 2.72 0.11
CA VAL A 125 5.01 3.76 -0.80
C VAL A 125 4.94 5.14 -0.15
N ALA A 126 3.81 5.47 0.47
CA ALA A 126 3.61 6.74 1.14
C ALA A 126 4.56 6.98 2.34
N GLN A 127 5.25 5.96 2.85
CA GLN A 127 6.29 6.16 3.87
C GLN A 127 7.57 6.81 3.32
N VAL A 128 7.79 6.76 2.00
CA VAL A 128 9.01 7.27 1.36
C VAL A 128 8.75 8.25 0.21
N ASP A 129 7.54 8.24 -0.35
CA ASP A 129 7.10 9.09 -1.47
C ASP A 129 5.60 9.39 -1.30
N TYR A 130 5.30 10.52 -0.66
CA TYR A 130 3.94 10.94 -0.35
C TYR A 130 3.11 11.17 -1.60
N CYS A 131 3.68 11.81 -2.61
CA CYS A 131 3.00 12.16 -3.86
C CYS A 131 2.57 10.90 -4.62
N SER A 132 3.49 9.94 -4.82
CA SER A 132 3.18 8.66 -5.48
C SER A 132 2.13 7.86 -4.70
N GLY A 133 2.22 7.83 -3.36
CA GLY A 133 1.25 7.15 -2.51
C GLY A 133 -0.15 7.78 -2.63
N LEU A 134 -0.24 9.11 -2.55
CA LEU A 134 -1.48 9.86 -2.63
C LEU A 134 -2.12 9.79 -4.01
N GLN A 135 -1.33 9.90 -5.08
CA GLN A 135 -1.80 9.74 -6.46
C GLN A 135 -2.38 8.34 -6.70
N SER A 136 -1.70 7.31 -6.18
CA SER A 136 -2.16 5.92 -6.27
C SER A 136 -3.50 5.73 -5.55
N TRP A 137 -3.65 6.31 -4.37
CA TRP A 137 -4.89 6.31 -3.60
C TRP A 137 -6.02 7.03 -4.35
N ALA A 138 -5.79 8.25 -4.82
CA ALA A 138 -6.79 9.08 -5.48
C ALA A 138 -7.32 8.44 -6.77
N SER A 139 -6.45 7.74 -7.51
CA SER A 139 -6.78 7.14 -8.80
C SER A 139 -7.35 5.73 -8.74
N ASN A 140 -7.28 5.04 -7.60
CA ASN A 140 -7.71 3.63 -7.48
C ASN A 140 -8.64 3.36 -6.28
N LEU A 141 -8.42 3.98 -5.13
CA LEU A 141 -9.18 3.70 -3.91
C LEU A 141 -10.31 4.71 -3.68
N LEU A 142 -10.05 6.00 -3.91
CA LEU A 142 -11.05 7.05 -3.73
C LEU A 142 -12.35 6.83 -4.55
N PRO A 143 -12.30 6.37 -5.83
CA PRO A 143 -13.52 6.06 -6.57
C PRO A 143 -14.41 5.00 -5.89
N LEU A 144 -13.79 4.00 -5.23
CA LEU A 144 -14.53 2.93 -4.53
C LEU A 144 -15.33 3.47 -3.35
N VAL A 145 -14.78 4.43 -2.61
CA VAL A 145 -15.45 5.06 -1.45
C VAL A 145 -16.73 5.78 -1.88
N ARG A 146 -16.69 6.46 -3.03
CA ARG A 146 -17.82 7.25 -3.53
C ARG A 146 -18.97 6.37 -3.99
N ASP A 147 -18.65 5.33 -4.75
CA ASP A 147 -19.64 4.64 -5.58
C ASP A 147 -20.00 3.24 -5.06
N ASN A 148 -19.06 2.52 -4.42
CA ASN A 148 -19.15 1.06 -4.27
C ASN A 148 -18.99 0.53 -2.82
N LEU A 149 -18.49 1.32 -1.86
CA LEU A 149 -18.19 0.84 -0.49
C LEU A 149 -19.20 1.23 0.59
N LYS A 150 -20.43 1.63 0.22
CA LYS A 150 -21.46 2.02 1.21
C LYS A 150 -21.79 0.92 2.23
N ASP A 151 -21.72 -0.34 1.80
CA ASP A 151 -21.99 -1.51 2.64
C ASP A 151 -20.71 -2.13 3.25
N ASN A 152 -19.54 -1.51 3.05
CA ASN A 152 -18.26 -1.95 3.61
C ASN A 152 -17.54 -0.79 4.34
N PRO A 153 -18.04 -0.40 5.54
CA PRO A 153 -17.49 0.71 6.30
C PRO A 153 -16.05 0.44 6.78
N HIS A 154 -15.67 -0.82 6.97
CA HIS A 154 -14.32 -1.22 7.37
C HIS A 154 -13.28 -0.88 6.29
N SER A 155 -13.52 -1.29 5.05
CA SER A 155 -12.63 -0.93 3.94
C SER A 155 -12.61 0.57 3.68
N MET A 156 -13.74 1.26 3.85
CA MET A 156 -13.80 2.73 3.75
C MET A 156 -12.91 3.40 4.80
N ASP A 157 -13.01 2.97 6.05
CA ASP A 157 -12.20 3.49 7.15
C ASP A 157 -10.70 3.30 6.88
N LEU A 158 -10.27 2.12 6.43
CA LEU A 158 -8.88 1.87 6.06
C LEU A 158 -8.38 2.77 4.92
N ILE A 159 -9.21 2.99 3.90
CA ILE A 159 -8.87 3.91 2.80
C ILE A 159 -8.67 5.33 3.34
N LEU A 160 -9.43 5.76 4.33
CA LEU A 160 -9.28 7.07 4.98
C LEU A 160 -8.08 7.13 5.92
N GLN A 161 -7.77 6.06 6.65
CA GLN A 161 -6.57 6.01 7.49
C GLN A 161 -5.27 6.22 6.70
N LEU A 162 -5.23 5.86 5.41
CA LEU A 162 -4.08 6.16 4.55
C LEU A 162 -3.85 7.66 4.41
N ILE A 163 -4.90 8.44 4.14
CA ILE A 163 -4.76 9.89 3.98
C ILE A 163 -4.42 10.55 5.32
N GLU A 164 -5.00 10.06 6.41
CA GLU A 164 -4.65 10.51 7.77
C GLU A 164 -3.18 10.25 8.09
N ASN A 165 -2.65 9.08 7.72
CA ASN A 165 -1.22 8.77 7.88
C ASN A 165 -0.34 9.77 7.12
N VAL A 166 -0.64 10.05 5.85
CA VAL A 166 0.12 11.03 5.05
C VAL A 166 0.06 12.42 5.70
N LEU A 167 -1.14 12.90 6.04
CA LEU A 167 -1.35 14.24 6.59
C LEU A 167 -0.83 14.40 8.02
N SER A 168 -0.62 13.30 8.75
CA SER A 168 -0.01 13.33 10.08
C SER A 168 1.47 13.75 10.06
N HIS A 169 2.14 13.65 8.90
CA HIS A 169 3.52 14.07 8.78
C HIS A 169 3.61 15.61 8.79
N PRO A 170 4.40 16.23 9.69
CA PRO A 170 4.41 17.69 9.88
C PRO A 170 4.77 18.51 8.63
N ARG A 171 5.42 17.90 7.64
CA ARG A 171 5.80 18.54 6.37
C ARG A 171 5.08 17.96 5.15
N ALA A 172 4.09 17.09 5.33
CA ALA A 172 3.41 16.48 4.18
C ALA A 172 2.73 17.54 3.31
N VAL A 173 2.07 18.52 3.94
CA VAL A 173 1.41 19.62 3.21
C VAL A 173 2.44 20.43 2.42
N ASP A 174 3.57 20.79 3.03
CA ASP A 174 4.62 21.55 2.36
C ASP A 174 5.20 20.77 1.19
N ILE A 175 5.51 19.47 1.35
CA ILE A 175 6.06 18.62 0.28
C ILE A 175 5.07 18.47 -0.88
N ILE A 176 3.78 18.25 -0.56
CA ILE A 176 2.73 18.10 -1.58
C ILE A 176 2.53 19.40 -2.37
N LEU A 177 2.70 20.56 -1.72
CA LEU A 177 2.55 21.87 -2.35
C LEU A 177 3.81 22.32 -3.09
N GLU A 178 5.01 22.04 -2.57
CA GLU A 178 6.28 22.34 -3.25
C GLU A 178 6.39 21.56 -4.58
N ASP A 179 6.04 20.27 -4.60
CA ASP A 179 5.98 19.49 -5.85
C ASP A 179 4.89 20.02 -6.82
N ALA A 180 3.81 20.62 -6.30
CA ALA A 180 2.77 21.23 -7.13
C ALA A 180 3.25 22.53 -7.80
N GLU A 181 4.10 23.30 -7.12
CA GLU A 181 4.69 24.54 -7.65
C GLU A 181 5.74 24.30 -8.75
N GLU A 182 6.44 23.15 -8.75
CA GLU A 182 7.35 22.80 -9.87
C GLU A 182 6.61 22.53 -11.20
N ASP A 183 5.33 22.15 -11.13
CA ASP A 183 4.45 21.96 -12.29
C ASP A 183 3.64 23.24 -12.66
N GLU A 184 3.77 24.35 -11.91
CA GLU A 184 3.03 25.61 -12.14
C GLU A 184 3.57 26.49 -13.29
N GLU A 185 4.50 26.01 -14.11
CA GLU A 185 4.79 26.66 -15.41
C GLU A 185 3.76 26.32 -16.49
N ASP A 186 2.87 25.33 -16.30
CA ASP A 186 1.79 25.03 -17.24
C ASP A 186 0.38 25.27 -16.65
N GLU A 187 -0.44 25.92 -17.48
CA GLU A 187 -1.80 26.42 -17.28
C GLU A 187 -2.69 25.71 -16.24
N ARG A 188 -3.33 26.51 -15.38
CA ARG A 188 -4.38 26.08 -14.43
C ARG A 188 -5.38 25.09 -15.06
N LEU A 189 -5.49 23.90 -14.47
CA LEU A 189 -6.42 22.83 -14.89
C LEU A 189 -7.90 23.18 -14.71
N PHE A 190 -8.23 24.20 -13.89
CA PHE A 190 -9.60 24.65 -13.68
C PHE A 190 -9.78 26.11 -14.13
N PRO A 191 -10.65 26.39 -15.11
CA PRO A 191 -10.96 27.77 -15.48
C PRO A 191 -11.74 28.45 -14.35
N ILE A 192 -11.42 29.71 -14.09
CA ILE A 192 -12.23 30.55 -13.19
C ILE A 192 -13.62 30.70 -13.81
N PRO A 193 -14.70 30.31 -13.12
CA PRO A 193 -16.05 30.56 -13.61
C PRO A 193 -16.25 32.07 -13.76
N SER A 194 -16.51 32.51 -14.98
CA SER A 194 -16.86 33.91 -15.26
C SER A 194 -18.29 34.15 -14.78
N PHE A 195 -18.48 35.07 -13.84
CA PHE A 195 -19.79 35.60 -13.47
C PHE A 195 -20.23 36.71 -14.44
#